data_AF-A0A1I1DI36-F1
#
_entry.id   AF-A0A1I1DI36-F1
#
_cell.length_a   1.000
_cell.length_b   1.000
_cell.length_c   1.000
_cell.angle_alpha   90.00
_cell.angle_beta   90.00
_cell.angle_gamma   90.00
#
_symmetry.space_group_name_H-M   'P 1'
#
loop_
_entity.id
_entity.type
_entity.pdbx_description
1 polymer ?
#
loop_
_entity_poly.entity_id
_entity_poly.type
_entity_poly.pdbx_seq_one_letter_code
_entity_poly.pdbx_strand_id
1 'polypeptide(L)'
;MATEQWVETRDADPCGNSAHIRVPKRFHGKPFRAELVDESEEWRETLGAKACGNSAHILLPKRFRGKQFRVELLPDRHERGGNGE
;
A
#
# COMPACT_ATOMS: atom_id res chain seq x y z
N MET A 1 13.28 12.71 -3.41
CA MET A 1 11.81 12.81 -3.35
C MET A 1 11.34 11.72 -2.40
N ALA A 2 10.53 12.04 -1.37
CA ALA A 2 10.17 11.06 -0.34
C ALA A 2 9.44 9.85 -0.96
N THR A 3 10.11 8.70 -1.05
CA THR A 3 9.57 7.42 -1.52
C THR A 3 8.66 6.75 -0.50
N GLU A 4 8.64 7.30 0.72
CA GLU A 4 7.97 6.78 1.88
C GLU A 4 6.81 7.67 2.31
N GLN A 5 5.78 7.07 2.91
CA GLN A 5 4.65 7.78 3.48
C GLN A 5 4.01 6.98 4.62
N TRP A 6 3.70 7.69 5.71
CA TRP A 6 2.91 7.14 6.82
C TRP A 6 1.42 7.33 6.54
N VAL A 7 0.63 6.28 6.71
CA VAL A 7 -0.82 6.28 6.51
C VAL A 7 -1.50 5.52 7.63
N GLU A 8 -2.64 6.02 8.07
CA GLU A 8 -3.45 5.37 9.10
C GLU A 8 -4.58 4.55 8.47
N THR A 9 -4.86 3.40 9.06
CA THR A 9 -6.00 2.55 8.69
C THR A 9 -7.34 3.16 9.09
N ARG A 10 -8.31 3.06 8.19
CA ARG A 10 -9.69 3.54 8.37
C ARG A 10 -10.70 2.47 7.97
N ASP A 11 -11.98 2.65 8.28
CA ASP A 11 -13.02 1.73 7.85
C ASP A 11 -13.21 1.75 6.33
N ALA A 12 -13.25 0.56 5.72
CA ALA A 12 -13.34 0.41 4.27
C ALA A 12 -14.74 0.07 3.74
N ASP A 13 -15.63 -0.38 4.62
CA ASP A 13 -16.96 -0.85 4.27
C ASP A 13 -17.97 -0.31 5.31
N PRO A 14 -19.21 0.05 4.91
CA PRO A 14 -20.24 0.54 5.81
C PRO A 14 -20.57 -0.41 6.97
N CYS A 15 -20.31 -1.71 6.84
CA CYS A 15 -20.49 -2.69 7.92
C CYS A 15 -19.28 -2.76 8.87
N GLY A 16 -18.18 -2.05 8.60
CA GLY A 16 -16.99 -1.99 9.44
C GLY A 16 -16.27 -3.35 9.57
N ASN A 17 -16.34 -4.19 8.55
CA ASN A 17 -15.78 -5.56 8.56
C ASN A 17 -14.30 -5.61 8.14
N SER A 18 -13.78 -4.55 7.54
CA SER A 18 -12.39 -4.45 7.07
C SER A 18 -11.86 -3.03 7.22
N ALA A 19 -10.55 -2.92 7.42
CA ALA A 19 -9.84 -1.65 7.38
C ALA A 19 -9.27 -1.40 5.97
N HIS A 20 -8.96 -0.14 5.64
CA HIS A 20 -8.10 0.19 4.53
C HIS A 20 -7.08 1.27 4.87
N ILE A 21 -5.98 1.32 4.12
CA ILE A 21 -5.12 2.51 4.04
C ILE A 21 -5.28 3.19 2.68
N ARG A 22 -5.25 4.53 2.67
CA ARG A 22 -5.34 5.35 1.47
C ARG A 22 -3.96 5.75 0.99
N VAL A 23 -3.54 5.22 -0.14
CA VAL A 23 -2.25 5.56 -0.75
C VAL A 23 -2.39 6.64 -1.83
N PRO A 24 -1.40 7.54 -1.98
CA PRO A 24 -1.43 8.57 -3.00
C PRO A 24 -1.44 8.02 -4.43
N LYS A 25 -1.87 8.85 -5.39
CA LYS A 25 -1.95 8.50 -6.82
C LYS A 25 -0.63 7.98 -7.41
N ARG A 26 0.53 8.42 -6.89
CA ARG A 26 1.85 7.95 -7.37
C ARG A 26 2.11 6.45 -7.17
N PHE A 27 1.35 5.80 -6.27
CA PHE A 27 1.39 4.36 -6.01
C PHE A 27 0.45 3.56 -6.94
N HIS A 28 -0.33 4.22 -7.79
CA HIS A 28 -1.27 3.56 -8.69
C HIS A 28 -0.53 2.74 -9.74
N GLY A 29 -0.84 1.44 -9.82
CA GLY A 29 -0.23 0.53 -10.79
C GLY A 29 1.27 0.29 -10.61
N LYS A 30 1.86 0.75 -9.49
CA LYS A 30 3.28 0.57 -9.18
C LYS A 30 3.47 -0.43 -8.04
N PRO A 31 4.57 -1.21 -8.04
CA PRO A 31 4.92 -2.04 -6.91
C PRO A 31 5.28 -1.16 -5.71
N PHE A 32 4.80 -1.52 -4.53
CA PHE A 32 5.11 -0.83 -3.29
C PHE A 32 5.02 -1.80 -2.11
N ARG A 33 5.64 -1.42 -0.99
CA ARG A 33 5.60 -2.17 0.27
C ARG A 33 4.81 -1.40 1.33
N ALA A 34 4.11 -2.12 2.20
CA ALA A 34 3.48 -1.58 3.38
C ALA A 34 3.91 -2.36 4.63
N GLU A 35 4.38 -1.65 5.65
CA GLU A 35 4.82 -2.16 6.95
C GLU A 35 3.99 -1.50 8.05
N LEU A 36 3.66 -2.24 9.10
CA LEU A 36 3.01 -1.70 10.30
C LEU A 36 4.07 -1.03 11.18
N VAL A 37 3.86 0.23 11.57
CA VAL A 37 4.93 1.06 12.20
C VAL A 37 5.45 0.47 13.51
N ASP A 38 4.58 -0.18 14.28
CA ASP A 38 4.93 -0.72 15.59
C ASP A 38 4.05 -1.92 15.96
N GLU A 39 4.28 -3.02 15.25
CA GLU A 39 3.82 -4.36 15.62
C GLU A 39 4.70 -5.31 14.80
N SER A 40 5.30 -6.31 15.44
CA SER A 40 6.25 -7.26 14.87
C SER A 40 5.68 -8.17 13.74
N GLU A 41 4.65 -7.72 13.03
CA GLU A 41 4.04 -8.39 11.89
C GLU A 41 4.80 -8.15 10.59
N GLU A 42 4.64 -9.09 9.67
CA GLU A 42 5.40 -9.18 8.42
C GLU A 42 5.09 -8.06 7.44
N TRP A 43 6.15 -7.63 6.75
CA TRP A 43 6.10 -6.77 5.58
C TRP A 43 5.25 -7.41 4.49
N ARG A 44 4.27 -6.68 3.96
CA ARG A 44 3.48 -7.15 2.82
C ARG A 44 3.80 -6.34 1.58
N GLU A 45 4.41 -7.01 0.61
CA GLU A 45 4.50 -6.49 -0.75
C GLU A 45 3.10 -6.51 -1.36
N THR A 46 2.63 -5.34 -1.82
CA THR A 46 1.33 -5.24 -2.46
C THR A 46 1.53 -4.90 -3.92
N LEU A 47 1.11 -5.84 -4.77
CA LEU A 47 1.06 -5.66 -6.21
C LEU A 47 -0.24 -4.92 -6.57
N GLY A 48 -0.24 -3.61 -6.33
CA GLY A 48 -1.32 -2.71 -6.71
C GLY A 48 -2.39 -2.51 -5.63
N ALA A 49 -2.73 -1.24 -5.40
CA ALA A 49 -3.84 -0.85 -4.53
C ALA A 49 -5.13 -0.75 -5.36
N LYS A 50 -6.28 -1.15 -4.79
CA LYS A 50 -7.58 -1.06 -5.45
C LYS A 50 -7.94 0.41 -5.65
N ALA A 51 -8.18 0.84 -6.89
CA ALA A 51 -8.64 2.19 -7.16
C ALA A 51 -10.08 2.38 -6.63
N CYS A 52 -10.28 3.37 -5.77
CA CYS A 52 -11.59 3.82 -5.31
C CYS A 52 -11.63 5.35 -5.35
N GLY A 53 -12.38 5.90 -6.31
CA GLY A 53 -12.45 7.35 -6.51
C GLY A 53 -11.08 7.97 -6.81
N ASN A 54 -10.74 9.07 -6.13
CA ASN A 54 -9.51 9.84 -6.35
C ASN A 54 -8.24 9.27 -5.68
N SER A 55 -8.31 8.05 -5.15
CA SER A 55 -7.20 7.40 -4.42
C SER A 55 -7.23 5.90 -4.58
N ALA A 56 -6.13 5.23 -4.19
CA ALA A 56 -6.14 3.78 -4.11
C ALA A 56 -6.13 3.35 -2.64
N HIS A 57 -6.74 2.19 -2.38
CA HIS A 57 -6.89 1.61 -1.05
C HIS A 57 -6.26 0.22 -0.99
N ILE A 58 -5.66 -0.10 0.14
CA ILE A 58 -5.24 -1.46 0.48
C ILE A 58 -6.22 -1.98 1.52
N LEU A 59 -6.89 -3.10 1.25
CA LEU A 59 -7.81 -3.73 2.20
C LEU A 59 -7.03 -4.57 3.20
N LEU A 60 -7.35 -4.40 4.48
CA LEU A 60 -6.71 -5.04 5.61
C LEU A 60 -7.78 -5.64 6.54
N PRO A 61 -7.45 -6.72 7.28
CA PRO A 61 -8.31 -7.22 8.34
C PRO A 61 -8.69 -6.15 9.37
N LYS A 62 -9.89 -6.24 9.95
CA LYS A 62 -10.40 -5.27 10.94
C LYS A 62 -9.49 -5.06 12.16
N ARG A 63 -8.69 -6.07 12.54
CA ARG A 63 -7.75 -6.00 13.68
C ARG A 63 -6.72 -4.88 13.53
N PHE A 64 -6.44 -4.44 12.29
CA PHE A 64 -5.49 -3.39 12.01
C PHE A 64 -6.07 -1.98 12.08
N ARG A 65 -7.34 -1.81 12.44
CA ARG A 65 -8.01 -0.50 12.50
C ARG A 65 -7.33 0.44 13.49
N GLY A 66 -7.13 1.70 13.09
CA GLY A 66 -6.43 2.72 13.88
C GLY A 66 -4.92 2.53 13.96
N LYS A 67 -4.37 1.50 13.32
CA LYS A 67 -2.93 1.28 13.24
C LYS A 67 -2.31 2.10 12.11
N GLN A 68 -1.07 2.50 12.30
CA GLN A 68 -0.27 3.23 11.32
C GLN A 68 0.53 2.26 10.46
N PHE A 69 0.67 2.58 9.18
CA PHE A 69 1.50 1.85 8.23
C PHE A 69 2.49 2.79 7.55
N ARG A 70 3.74 2.33 7.42
CA ARG A 70 4.74 2.89 6.53
C ARG A 70 4.55 2.28 5.15
N VAL A 71 4.42 3.11 4.12
CA VAL A 71 4.30 2.66 2.74
C VAL A 71 5.44 3.23 1.92
N GLU A 72 6.14 2.37 1.20
CA GLU A 72 7.30 2.73 0.38
C GLU A 72 7.11 2.30 -1.06
N LEU A 73 7.30 3.22 -2.01
CA LEU A 73 7.36 2.89 -3.43
C LEU A 73 8.59 2.03 -3.68
N LEU A 74 8.40 0.87 -4.29
CA LEU A 74 9.53 0.09 -4.74
C LEU A 74 10.14 0.74 -5.98
N PRO A 75 11.48 0.67 -6.13
CA PRO A 75 12.08 1.01 -7.39
C PRO A 75 11.41 0.16 -8.46
N ASP A 76 10.96 0.82 -9.53
CA ASP A 76 10.46 0.12 -10.70
C ASP A 76 11.58 -0.80 -11.15
N ARG A 77 11.44 -2.11 -10.94
CA ARG A 77 12.21 -3.08 -11.71
C ARG A 77 11.65 -2.99 -13.12
N HIS A 78 12.06 -1.95 -13.83
CA HIS A 78 12.21 -2.04 -15.26
C HIS A 78 13.27 -3.12 -15.43
N GLU A 79 12.82 -4.38 -15.49
CA GLU A 79 13.66 -5.46 -15.94
C GLU A 79 14.21 -5.00 -17.27
N ARG A 80 15.53 -4.89 -17.28
CA ARG A 80 16.37 -4.75 -18.44
C ARG A 80 16.14 -5.98 -19.32
N GLY A 81 15.00 -6.03 -20.01
CA GLY A 81 14.67 -7.01 -21.02
C GLY A 81 15.51 -6.73 -22.25
N GLY A 82 16.33 -7.71 -22.62
CA GLY A 82 17.47 -7.59 -23.51
C GLY A 82 17.20 -6.91 -24.84
N ASN A 83 18.09 -5.99 -25.19
CA ASN A 83 18.41 -5.74 -26.59
C ASN A 83 19.22 -6.95 -27.04
N GLY A 84 18.50 -7.97 -27.53
CA GLY A 84 19.08 -9.03 -28.34
C GLY A 84 19.61 -8.42 -29.64
N GLU A 85 20.72 -9.00 -30.08
CA GLU A 85 21.52 -8.74 -31.29
C GLU A 85 20.80 -8.14 -32.50
#